data_AF-A0A920TYF8-F1
#
_entry.id   AF-A0A920TYF8-F1
#
_cell.length_a   1.000
_cell.length_b   1.000
_cell.length_c   1.000
_cell.angle_alpha   90.00
_cell.angle_beta   90.00
_cell.angle_gamma   90.00
#
_symmetry.space_group_name_H-M   'P 1'
#
loop_
_entity.id
_entity.type
_entity.pdbx_description
1 polymer ?
#
loop_
_entity_poly.entity_id
_entity_poly.type
_entity_poly.pdbx_seq_one_letter_code
_entity_poly.pdbx_strand_id
1 'polypeptide(L)'
;MDRQISLKDSGHKVLTANTYLGAWGIKEALDQGADIVICPRVTDASVVIGPAAWKFNWQRDDFDQLAGALAAGHIIECGAQATGGNYAFFQEVESFKNIGYPIAEIHEDGSSVITKHEGTGGLVSVGTVTAQLLYEIGSTEYLNPDVTAHFNTLKMKQVGDNRVSISGCKGSEPPQLIRFVSTYQVALETAWN
;
A
#
# COMPACT_ATOMS: atom_id res chain seq x y z
N MET A 1 -17.48 -10.59 -4.35
CA MET A 1 -17.17 -11.95 -4.83
C MET A 1 -17.27 -11.93 -6.35
N ASP A 2 -16.18 -12.25 -7.06
CA ASP A 2 -16.12 -12.23 -8.52
C ASP A 2 -17.02 -13.33 -9.11
N ARG A 3 -17.79 -13.00 -10.15
CA ARG A 3 -18.71 -13.91 -10.84
C ARG A 3 -18.14 -14.44 -12.16
N GLN A 4 -16.94 -14.00 -12.55
CA GLN A 4 -16.32 -14.33 -13.85
C GLN A 4 -17.18 -14.00 -15.08
N ILE A 5 -18.12 -13.07 -14.93
CA ILE A 5 -18.92 -12.55 -16.05
C ILE A 5 -18.15 -11.35 -16.61
N SER A 6 -17.97 -11.31 -17.92
CA SER A 6 -17.29 -10.18 -18.55
C SER A 6 -18.08 -8.88 -18.33
N LEU A 7 -17.39 -7.73 -18.33
CA LEU A 7 -18.05 -6.43 -18.24
C LEU A 7 -19.17 -6.25 -19.26
N LYS A 8 -18.91 -6.71 -20.49
CA LYS A 8 -19.83 -6.65 -21.63
C LYS A 8 -21.10 -7.46 -21.37
N ASP A 9 -20.95 -8.61 -20.71
CA ASP A 9 -22.03 -9.58 -20.50
C ASP A 9 -22.75 -9.37 -19.16
N SER A 10 -22.34 -8.36 -18.39
CA SER A 10 -22.92 -8.06 -17.06
C SER A 10 -24.36 -7.55 -17.11
N GLY A 11 -24.85 -7.12 -18.28
CA GLY A 11 -26.18 -6.53 -18.45
C GLY A 11 -26.35 -5.14 -17.80
N HIS A 12 -25.29 -4.58 -17.21
CA HIS A 12 -25.31 -3.29 -16.53
C HIS A 12 -24.64 -2.20 -17.36
N LYS A 13 -25.23 -0.99 -17.35
CA LYS A 13 -24.62 0.17 -17.98
C LYS A 13 -23.46 0.69 -17.11
N VAL A 14 -22.25 0.67 -17.66
CA VAL A 14 -21.06 1.29 -17.04
C VAL A 14 -21.25 2.80 -17.00
N LEU A 15 -21.05 3.39 -15.82
CA LEU A 15 -21.14 4.85 -15.60
C LEU A 15 -19.77 5.50 -15.59
N THR A 16 -18.82 4.92 -14.85
CA THR A 16 -17.45 5.39 -14.79
C THR A 16 -16.49 4.21 -14.76
N ALA A 17 -15.29 4.41 -15.31
CA ALA A 17 -14.16 3.49 -15.17
C ALA A 17 -12.94 4.33 -14.80
N ASN A 18 -12.40 4.09 -13.60
CA ASN A 18 -11.25 4.81 -13.08
C ASN A 18 -10.08 3.84 -12.94
N THR A 19 -9.03 4.10 -13.71
CA THR A 19 -7.78 3.35 -13.62
C THR A 19 -6.94 3.90 -12.48
N TYR A 20 -6.26 3.02 -11.74
CA TYR A 20 -5.25 3.46 -10.78
C TYR A 20 -3.92 3.70 -11.49
N LEU A 21 -3.43 4.93 -11.41
CA LEU A 21 -2.13 5.31 -11.94
C LEU A 21 -1.01 4.92 -10.97
N GLY A 22 0.21 4.81 -11.50
CA GLY A 22 1.43 4.56 -10.74
C GLY A 22 2.13 5.82 -10.26
N ALA A 23 3.33 5.62 -9.72
CA ALA A 23 4.18 6.58 -9.05
C ALA A 23 4.99 7.49 -9.97
N TRP A 24 5.16 7.14 -11.25
CA TRP A 24 6.10 7.87 -12.12
C TRP A 24 5.74 9.33 -12.39
N GLY A 25 4.45 9.67 -12.43
CA GLY A 25 4.04 11.08 -12.53
C GLY A 25 4.40 11.88 -11.28
N ILE A 26 4.46 11.22 -10.11
CA ILE A 26 4.89 11.83 -8.86
C ILE A 26 6.39 12.10 -8.89
N LYS A 27 7.18 11.08 -9.28
CA LYS A 27 8.64 11.23 -9.43
C LYS A 27 8.98 12.37 -10.39
N GLU A 28 8.35 12.41 -11.56
CA GLU A 28 8.60 13.46 -12.57
C GLU A 28 8.31 14.87 -12.03
N ALA A 29 7.20 15.06 -11.32
CA ALA A 29 6.87 16.35 -10.71
C ALA A 29 7.93 16.77 -9.67
N LEU A 30 8.42 15.82 -8.86
CA LEU A 30 9.48 16.07 -7.89
C LEU A 30 10.84 16.32 -8.57
N ASP A 31 11.16 15.63 -9.66
CA ASP A 31 12.36 15.87 -10.49
C ASP A 31 12.36 17.31 -11.05
N GLN A 32 11.17 17.85 -11.37
CA GLN A 32 10.99 19.24 -11.81
C GLN A 32 11.00 20.26 -10.66
N GLY A 33 11.26 19.82 -9.42
CA GLY A 33 11.39 20.69 -8.25
C GLY A 33 10.08 21.06 -7.58
N ALA A 34 9.01 20.29 -7.76
CA ALA A 34 7.77 20.50 -7.00
C ALA A 34 7.97 20.20 -5.51
N ASP A 35 7.50 21.09 -4.63
CA ASP A 35 7.47 20.83 -3.18
C ASP A 35 6.28 19.95 -2.76
N ILE A 36 5.16 20.06 -3.49
CA ILE A 36 3.90 19.35 -3.21
C ILE A 36 3.34 18.83 -4.53
N VAL A 37 2.99 17.53 -4.56
CA VAL A 37 2.35 16.88 -5.71
C VAL A 37 0.96 16.44 -5.33
N ILE A 38 -0.06 16.99 -6.01
CA ILE A 38 -1.46 16.58 -5.84
C ILE A 38 -1.79 15.57 -6.93
N CYS A 39 -2.11 14.34 -6.52
CA CYS A 39 -2.35 13.24 -7.44
C CYS A 39 -3.85 13.05 -7.72
N PRO A 40 -4.24 12.62 -8.93
CA PRO A 40 -5.56 12.06 -9.18
C PRO A 40 -5.63 10.64 -8.58
N ARG A 41 -6.37 9.71 -9.20
CA ARG A 41 -6.46 8.32 -8.74
C ARG A 41 -5.15 7.55 -9.02
N VAL A 42 -4.19 7.65 -8.11
CA VAL A 42 -3.01 6.77 -8.04
C VAL A 42 -3.28 5.60 -7.09
N THR A 43 -2.48 4.53 -7.15
CA THR A 43 -2.55 3.49 -6.09
C THR A 43 -2.11 4.07 -4.76
N ASP A 44 -2.66 3.54 -3.67
CA ASP A 44 -2.40 4.02 -2.32
C ASP A 44 -0.89 3.96 -2.01
N ALA A 45 -0.20 2.90 -2.42
CA ALA A 45 1.26 2.80 -2.30
C ALA A 45 2.06 3.72 -3.25
N SER A 46 1.49 4.23 -4.36
CA SER A 46 2.23 5.10 -5.30
C SER A 46 2.72 6.38 -4.65
N VAL A 47 1.97 6.92 -3.69
CA VAL A 47 2.34 8.14 -2.96
C VAL A 47 3.55 7.93 -2.04
N VAL A 48 3.99 6.67 -1.86
CA VAL A 48 5.20 6.28 -1.15
C VAL A 48 6.32 5.91 -2.13
N ILE A 49 5.99 5.12 -3.17
CA ILE A 49 6.96 4.73 -4.20
C ILE A 49 7.53 5.96 -4.93
N GLY A 50 6.68 6.94 -5.30
CA GLY A 50 7.10 8.10 -6.08
C GLY A 50 8.17 8.95 -5.39
N PRO A 51 7.92 9.42 -4.15
CA PRO A 51 8.93 10.15 -3.39
C PRO A 51 10.17 9.31 -3.05
N ALA A 52 10.04 8.01 -2.81
CA ALA A 52 11.20 7.13 -2.57
C ALA A 52 12.09 7.02 -3.82
N ALA A 53 11.47 6.76 -4.98
CA ALA A 53 12.17 6.68 -6.27
C ALA A 53 12.81 8.01 -6.65
N TRP A 54 12.17 9.15 -6.35
CA TRP A 54 12.79 10.47 -6.49
C TRP A 54 13.98 10.65 -5.55
N LYS A 55 13.81 10.36 -4.25
CA LYS A 55 14.82 10.57 -3.22
C LYS A 55 16.11 9.78 -3.48
N PHE A 56 15.98 8.56 -3.97
CA PHE A 56 17.10 7.63 -4.22
C PHE A 56 17.45 7.50 -5.71
N ASN A 57 16.81 8.28 -6.57
CA ASN A 57 17.00 8.26 -8.03
C ASN A 57 16.85 6.86 -8.66
N TRP A 58 15.90 6.07 -8.14
CA TRP A 58 15.59 4.76 -8.70
C TRP A 58 14.99 4.87 -10.10
N GLN A 59 15.33 3.90 -10.93
CA GLN A 59 14.84 3.70 -12.28
C GLN A 59 13.64 2.75 -12.31
N ARG A 60 12.99 2.65 -13.47
CA ARG A 60 11.78 1.84 -13.66
C ARG A 60 12.00 0.35 -13.50
N ASP A 61 13.24 -0.09 -13.66
CA ASP A 61 13.71 -1.46 -13.60
C ASP A 61 14.46 -1.80 -12.31
N ASP A 62 14.53 -0.87 -11.35
CA ASP A 62 15.01 -1.13 -9.98
C ASP A 62 13.93 -1.86 -9.15
N PHE A 63 13.50 -3.02 -9.66
CA PHE A 63 12.29 -3.70 -9.20
C PHE A 63 12.33 -4.08 -7.71
N ASP A 64 13.48 -4.49 -7.19
CA ASP A 64 13.61 -4.85 -5.78
C ASP A 64 13.40 -3.64 -4.87
N GLN A 65 13.94 -2.47 -5.26
CA GLN A 65 13.77 -1.23 -4.54
C GLN A 65 12.32 -0.74 -4.58
N LEU A 66 11.72 -0.76 -5.77
CA LEU A 66 10.31 -0.42 -5.98
C LEU A 66 9.38 -1.35 -5.19
N ALA A 67 9.67 -2.66 -5.16
CA ALA A 67 8.89 -3.64 -4.41
C ALA A 67 9.02 -3.44 -2.89
N GLY A 68 10.19 -3.04 -2.41
CA GLY A 68 10.40 -2.63 -1.03
C GLY A 68 9.56 -1.42 -0.64
N ALA A 69 9.57 -0.36 -1.47
CA ALA A 69 8.75 0.82 -1.24
C ALA A 69 7.23 0.54 -1.39
N LEU A 70 6.84 -0.36 -2.27
CA LEU A 70 5.46 -0.85 -2.39
C LEU A 70 5.01 -1.55 -1.10
N ALA A 71 5.84 -2.43 -0.54
CA ALA A 71 5.54 -3.09 0.73
C ALA A 71 5.44 -2.07 1.88
N ALA A 72 6.38 -1.11 1.95
CA ALA A 72 6.32 -0.04 2.94
C ALA A 72 5.05 0.80 2.81
N GLY A 73 4.67 1.18 1.59
CA GLY A 73 3.45 1.94 1.30
C GLY A 73 2.19 1.21 1.71
N HIS A 74 2.07 -0.06 1.34
CA HIS A 74 0.93 -0.90 1.73
C HIS A 74 0.82 -1.07 3.25
N ILE A 75 1.95 -1.05 3.97
CA ILE A 75 1.93 -1.17 5.43
C ILE A 75 1.48 0.12 6.12
N ILE A 76 1.83 1.29 5.58
CA ILE A 76 1.50 2.57 6.23
C ILE A 76 0.17 3.18 5.75
N GLU A 77 -0.52 2.52 4.83
CA GLU A 77 -1.85 2.94 4.37
C GLU A 77 -2.97 2.55 5.38
N CYS A 78 -4.22 2.91 5.06
CA CYS A 78 -5.40 2.57 5.86
C CYS A 78 -5.40 3.05 7.33
N GLY A 79 -4.56 4.04 7.69
CA GLY A 79 -4.59 4.73 8.97
C GLY A 79 -3.72 4.06 10.04
N ALA A 80 -4.28 3.74 11.20
CA ALA A 80 -3.53 3.25 12.37
C ALA A 80 -3.34 1.73 12.43
N GLN A 81 -3.53 0.99 11.33
CA GLN A 81 -3.64 -0.47 11.38
C GLN A 81 -2.29 -1.13 11.72
N ALA A 82 -1.19 -0.73 11.07
CA ALA A 82 0.16 -1.22 11.39
C ALA A 82 0.65 -0.83 12.79
N THR A 83 -0.04 0.11 13.45
CA THR A 83 0.24 0.57 14.83
C THR A 83 -0.78 0.05 15.84
N GLY A 84 -1.53 -1.01 15.49
CA GLY A 84 -2.42 -1.74 16.41
C GLY A 84 -3.91 -1.37 16.33
N GLY A 85 -4.29 -0.39 15.51
CA GLY A 85 -5.66 0.14 15.45
C GLY A 85 -6.75 -0.84 14.97
N ASN A 86 -6.37 -1.91 14.26
CA ASN A 86 -7.27 -2.98 13.82
C ASN A 86 -6.62 -4.37 14.04
N TYR A 87 -5.90 -4.53 15.14
CA TYR A 87 -5.14 -5.73 15.43
C TYR A 87 -5.93 -6.72 16.29
N ALA A 88 -6.04 -7.97 15.83
CA ALA A 88 -6.85 -8.99 16.49
C ALA A 88 -6.32 -9.38 17.88
N PHE A 89 -5.01 -9.32 18.10
CA PHE A 89 -4.39 -9.54 19.41
C PHE A 89 -4.36 -8.22 20.21
N PHE A 90 -5.52 -7.57 20.32
CA PHE A 90 -5.69 -6.23 20.90
C PHE A 90 -5.18 -6.12 22.35
N GLN A 91 -5.07 -7.24 23.07
CA GLN A 91 -4.52 -7.31 24.43
C GLN A 91 -3.03 -7.00 24.49
N GLU A 92 -2.29 -7.17 23.38
CA GLU A 92 -0.88 -6.80 23.27
C GLU A 92 -0.70 -5.27 23.14
N VAL A 93 -1.76 -4.55 22.79
CA VAL A 93 -1.73 -3.09 22.60
C VAL A 93 -2.00 -2.40 23.93
N GLU A 94 -0.96 -1.79 24.52
CA GLU A 94 -1.04 -1.18 25.85
C GLU A 94 -2.09 -0.07 25.97
N SER A 95 -2.29 0.72 24.90
CA SER A 95 -3.26 1.82 24.90
C SER A 95 -3.79 2.11 23.50
N PHE A 96 -5.12 2.18 23.40
CA PHE A 96 -5.84 2.64 22.21
C PHE A 96 -6.13 4.15 22.23
N LYS A 97 -5.66 4.88 23.25
CA LYS A 97 -5.79 6.34 23.30
C LYS A 97 -4.66 6.97 22.47
N ASN A 98 -5.00 7.93 21.61
CA ASN A 98 -4.03 8.69 20.81
C ASN A 98 -3.05 7.78 20.05
N ILE A 99 -3.57 6.79 19.32
CA ILE A 99 -2.74 5.89 18.50
C ILE A 99 -2.02 6.71 17.43
N GLY A 100 -0.69 6.63 17.40
CA GLY A 100 0.10 7.29 16.37
C GLY A 100 -0.06 6.58 15.03
N TYR A 101 -0.09 7.34 13.93
CA TYR A 101 -0.05 6.76 12.59
C TYR A 101 1.33 6.19 12.25
N PRO A 102 1.38 5.14 11.41
CA PRO A 102 2.63 4.50 11.05
C PRO A 102 3.49 5.44 10.20
N ILE A 103 4.80 5.28 10.36
CA ILE A 103 5.85 5.96 9.61
C ILE A 103 6.72 4.88 8.98
N ALA A 104 7.05 5.02 7.70
CA ALA A 104 8.05 4.21 7.04
C ALA A 104 9.33 5.02 6.83
N GLU A 105 10.41 4.61 7.46
CA GLU A 105 11.75 5.11 7.21
C GLU A 105 12.39 4.25 6.12
N ILE A 106 12.32 4.70 4.87
CA ILE A 106 12.77 3.94 3.69
C ILE A 106 14.26 4.20 3.43
N HIS A 107 15.00 3.14 3.07
CA HIS A 107 16.41 3.16 2.72
C HIS A 107 16.63 2.98 1.21
N GLU A 108 17.83 3.33 0.73
CA GLU A 108 18.22 3.29 -0.69
C GLU A 108 18.12 1.88 -1.31
N ASP A 109 18.27 0.82 -0.52
CA ASP A 109 18.16 -0.57 -0.97
C ASP A 109 16.72 -1.08 -1.04
N GLY A 110 15.73 -0.23 -0.74
CA GLY A 110 14.31 -0.58 -0.66
C GLY A 110 13.88 -1.18 0.68
N SER A 111 14.80 -1.41 1.62
CA SER A 111 14.43 -1.79 2.98
C SER A 111 13.79 -0.61 3.73
N SER A 112 13.04 -0.91 4.79
CA SER A 112 12.42 0.14 5.60
C SER A 112 12.28 -0.24 7.07
N VAL A 113 12.23 0.75 7.95
CA VAL A 113 11.76 0.57 9.34
C VAL A 113 10.37 1.17 9.48
N ILE A 114 9.42 0.35 9.93
CA ILE A 114 8.09 0.80 10.31
C ILE A 114 8.12 1.20 11.78
N THR A 115 7.62 2.39 12.06
CA THR A 115 7.54 2.95 13.41
C THR A 115 6.32 3.84 13.58
N LYS A 116 6.22 4.55 14.70
CA LYS A 116 5.17 5.53 15.00
C LYS A 116 5.78 6.68 15.79
N HIS A 117 5.10 7.82 15.86
CA HIS A 117 5.55 8.96 16.66
C HIS A 117 5.76 8.60 18.14
N GLU A 118 6.82 9.13 18.74
CA GLU A 118 7.09 9.01 20.17
C GLU A 118 5.95 9.62 21.01
N GLY A 119 5.71 9.07 22.21
CA GLY A 119 4.66 9.56 23.12
C GLY A 119 3.22 9.27 22.68
N THR A 120 3.00 8.60 21.54
CA THR A 120 1.67 8.15 21.12
C THR A 120 1.34 6.76 21.67
N GLY A 121 0.05 6.41 21.70
CA GLY A 121 -0.41 5.04 21.98
C GLY A 121 -0.17 4.08 20.82
N GLY A 122 -0.80 2.92 20.85
CA GLY A 122 -0.65 1.85 19.87
C GLY A 122 0.61 1.00 20.08
N LEU A 123 0.80 0.04 19.18
CA LEU A 123 1.91 -0.91 19.17
C LEU A 123 2.40 -1.09 17.74
N VAL A 124 3.72 -0.98 17.54
CA VAL A 124 4.37 -1.45 16.30
C VAL A 124 5.18 -2.69 16.64
N SER A 125 4.66 -3.85 16.25
CA SER A 125 5.30 -5.16 16.40
C SER A 125 5.32 -5.90 15.07
N VAL A 126 6.14 -6.96 14.97
CA VAL A 126 6.07 -7.85 13.80
C VAL A 126 4.64 -8.34 13.57
N GLY A 127 3.87 -8.58 14.63
CA GLY A 127 2.47 -8.98 14.54
C GLY A 127 1.57 -7.92 13.91
N THR A 128 1.63 -6.67 14.36
CA THR A 128 0.79 -5.59 13.81
C THR A 128 1.14 -5.27 12.37
N VAL A 129 2.45 -5.25 12.04
CA VAL A 129 2.95 -5.02 10.69
C VAL A 129 2.58 -6.17 9.76
N THR A 130 2.67 -7.42 10.20
CA THR A 130 2.24 -8.58 9.41
C THR A 130 0.74 -8.57 9.18
N ALA A 131 -0.06 -8.25 10.20
CA ALA A 131 -1.52 -8.16 10.06
C ALA A 131 -1.91 -7.14 9.00
N GLN A 132 -1.21 -6.01 8.93
CA GLN A 132 -1.44 -5.01 7.89
C GLN A 132 -0.93 -5.44 6.51
N LEU A 133 0.26 -6.03 6.42
CA LEU A 133 0.79 -6.52 5.14
C LEU A 133 -0.14 -7.57 4.49
N LEU A 134 -0.83 -8.37 5.31
CA LEU A 134 -1.76 -9.40 4.86
C LEU A 134 -3.20 -8.89 4.68
N TYR A 135 -3.45 -7.60 4.91
CA TYR A 135 -4.77 -7.01 4.78
C TYR A 135 -5.13 -6.81 3.30
N GLU A 136 -6.33 -7.24 2.89
CA GLU A 136 -6.84 -7.15 1.51
C GLU A 136 -5.98 -7.82 0.42
N ILE A 137 -5.03 -8.70 0.78
CA ILE A 137 -4.26 -9.47 -0.20
C ILE A 137 -4.91 -10.84 -0.47
N GLY A 138 -4.91 -11.25 -1.74
CA GLY A 138 -5.39 -12.56 -2.18
C GLY A 138 -4.29 -13.53 -2.60
N SER A 139 -3.04 -13.05 -2.70
CA SER A 139 -1.89 -13.85 -3.14
C SER A 139 -0.59 -13.24 -2.60
N THR A 140 0.52 -13.98 -2.69
CA THR A 140 1.85 -13.46 -2.34
C THR A 140 2.43 -12.53 -3.39
N GLU A 141 1.90 -12.54 -4.61
CA GLU A 141 2.20 -11.58 -5.67
C GLU A 141 1.25 -10.40 -5.52
N TYR A 142 1.81 -9.25 -5.16
CA TYR A 142 1.07 -8.01 -4.98
C TYR A 142 1.26 -7.13 -6.22
N LEU A 143 0.20 -7.02 -7.02
CA LEU A 143 0.21 -6.36 -8.31
C LEU A 143 0.02 -4.85 -8.15
N ASN A 144 1.00 -4.06 -8.62
CA ASN A 144 0.93 -2.60 -8.65
C ASN A 144 1.34 -2.10 -10.05
N PRO A 145 0.81 -0.94 -10.53
CA PRO A 145 1.19 -0.38 -11.83
C PRO A 145 2.70 -0.15 -12.02
N ASP A 146 3.45 0.03 -10.93
CA ASP A 146 4.89 0.31 -10.99
C ASP A 146 5.77 -0.93 -10.90
N VAL A 147 5.32 -1.98 -10.19
CA VAL A 147 6.09 -3.20 -9.93
C VAL A 147 5.17 -4.32 -9.42
N THR A 148 5.52 -5.58 -9.65
CA THR A 148 4.92 -6.71 -8.92
C THR A 148 5.81 -7.06 -7.73
N ALA A 149 5.30 -6.92 -6.50
CA ALA A 149 6.05 -7.30 -5.29
C ALA A 149 5.77 -8.75 -4.87
N HIS A 150 6.81 -9.47 -4.47
CA HIS A 150 6.72 -10.85 -3.99
C HIS A 150 6.82 -10.90 -2.46
N PHE A 151 5.68 -10.76 -1.78
CA PHE A 151 5.64 -10.65 -0.31
C PHE A 151 6.15 -11.90 0.43
N ASN A 152 6.18 -13.06 -0.22
CA ASN A 152 6.81 -14.28 0.33
C ASN A 152 8.34 -14.18 0.48
N THR A 153 8.98 -13.16 -0.09
CA THR A 153 10.43 -12.92 0.03
C THR A 153 10.79 -11.97 1.17
N LEU A 154 9.80 -11.26 1.73
CA LEU A 154 9.99 -10.29 2.80
C LEU A 154 10.52 -10.94 4.08
N LYS A 155 11.44 -10.23 4.72
CA LYS A 155 11.92 -10.55 6.06
C LYS A 155 11.56 -9.41 6.98
N MET A 156 10.92 -9.74 8.10
CA MET A 156 10.61 -8.79 9.17
C MET A 156 11.40 -9.13 10.42
N LYS A 157 11.89 -8.09 11.09
CA LYS A 157 12.63 -8.24 12.35
C LYS A 157 12.26 -7.10 13.30
N GLN A 158 11.94 -7.42 14.55
CA GLN A 158 11.85 -6.42 15.61
C GLN A 158 13.26 -5.87 15.88
N VAL A 159 13.45 -4.56 15.72
CA VAL A 159 14.76 -3.89 15.89
C VAL A 159 14.78 -2.89 17.04
N GLY A 160 13.67 -2.73 17.74
CA GLY A 160 13.52 -1.93 18.94
C GLY A 160 12.06 -1.82 19.34
N ASP A 161 11.80 -1.08 20.41
CA ASP A 161 10.43 -0.79 20.84
C ASP A 161 9.71 0.01 19.77
N ASN A 162 8.55 -0.47 19.33
CA ASN A 162 7.78 0.15 18.26
C ASN A 162 8.56 0.33 16.94
N ARG A 163 9.49 -0.57 16.64
CA ARG A 163 10.32 -0.52 15.42
C ARG A 163 10.49 -1.89 14.80
N VAL A 164 9.99 -2.04 13.58
CA VAL A 164 10.08 -3.28 12.79
C VAL A 164 10.83 -2.99 11.49
N SER A 165 11.96 -3.65 11.31
CA SER A 165 12.71 -3.62 10.05
C SER A 165 12.09 -4.61 9.05
N ILE A 166 11.99 -4.17 7.81
CA ILE A 166 11.48 -4.90 6.66
C ILE A 166 12.54 -4.87 5.57
N SER A 167 12.88 -6.03 5.01
CA SER A 167 13.95 -6.15 4.01
C SER A 167 13.72 -7.33 3.07
N GLY A 168 14.46 -7.34 1.96
CA GLY A 168 14.53 -8.49 1.05
C GLY A 168 13.31 -8.70 0.15
N CYS A 169 12.42 -7.69 0.03
CA CYS A 169 11.32 -7.73 -0.93
C CYS A 169 11.88 -7.86 -2.35
N LYS A 170 11.49 -8.90 -3.06
CA LYS A 170 11.81 -9.07 -4.48
C LYS A 170 10.71 -8.48 -5.34
N GLY A 171 11.13 -7.82 -6.42
CA GLY A 171 10.24 -7.28 -7.43
C GLY A 171 10.39 -7.98 -8.78
N SER A 172 9.33 -7.92 -9.57
CA SER A 172 9.34 -8.26 -10.99
C SER A 172 8.60 -7.20 -11.79
N GLU A 173 8.67 -7.31 -13.12
CA GLU A 173 8.02 -6.38 -14.04
C GLU A 173 6.54 -6.12 -13.64
N PRO A 174 6.07 -4.87 -13.81
CA PRO A 174 4.68 -4.54 -13.56
C PRO A 174 3.76 -5.38 -14.46
N PRO A 175 2.52 -5.67 -14.01
CA PRO A 175 1.57 -6.45 -14.80
C PRO A 175 1.24 -5.72 -16.10
N GLN A 176 1.08 -6.49 -17.19
CA GLN A 176 0.67 -5.95 -18.50
C GLN A 176 -0.72 -5.30 -18.49
N LEU A 177 -1.54 -5.59 -17.47
CA LEU A 177 -2.89 -5.09 -17.29
C LEU A 177 -2.98 -4.26 -16.02
N ILE A 178 -3.51 -3.04 -16.15
CA ILE A 178 -3.65 -2.10 -15.02
C ILE A 178 -5.00 -2.33 -14.33
N ARG A 179 -5.00 -2.28 -12.99
CA ARG A 179 -6.22 -2.39 -12.19
C ARG A 179 -7.09 -1.14 -12.39
N PHE A 180 -8.38 -1.35 -12.64
CA PHE A 180 -9.38 -0.28 -12.69
C PHE A 180 -10.60 -0.63 -11.83
N VAL A 181 -11.31 0.39 -11.39
CA VAL A 181 -12.60 0.26 -10.70
C VAL A 181 -13.68 0.84 -11.61
N SER A 182 -14.73 0.05 -11.84
CA SER A 182 -15.89 0.44 -12.62
C SER A 182 -17.12 0.55 -11.73
N THR A 183 -17.94 1.58 -11.94
CA THR A 183 -19.26 1.72 -11.29
C THR A 183 -20.37 1.55 -12.32
N TYR A 184 -21.50 0.98 -11.90
CA TYR A 184 -22.64 0.69 -12.77
C TYR A 184 -23.91 1.34 -12.25
N GLN A 185 -24.84 1.60 -13.17
CA GLN A 185 -26.19 1.97 -12.79
C GLN A 185 -26.97 0.72 -12.38
N VAL A 186 -27.36 0.66 -11.10
CA VAL A 186 -28.28 -0.34 -10.58
C VAL A 186 -29.53 0.41 -10.14
N ALA A 187 -30.71 0.03 -10.63
CA ALA A 187 -31.95 0.56 -10.09
C ALA A 187 -32.05 0.11 -8.62
N LEU A 188 -32.11 1.06 -7.69
CA LEU A 188 -32.46 0.77 -6.30
C LEU A 188 -33.96 0.48 -6.26
N GLU A 189 -34.36 -0.79 -6.26
CA GLU A 189 -35.69 -1.18 -5.80
C GLU A 189 -35.65 -1.27 -4.26
N THR A 190 -36.00 -0.18 -3.59
CA THR A 190 -36.48 -0.27 -2.21
C THR A 190 -37.92 -0.76 -2.24
N ALA A 191 -38.13 -2.07 -2.13
CA ALA A 191 -39.45 -2.62 -1.83
C ALA A 191 -39.69 -2.48 -0.31
N TRP A 192 -40.59 -1.59 0.07
CA TRP A 192 -41.28 -1.67 1.35
C TRP A 192 -42.51 -2.56 1.15
N ASN A 193 -42.56 -3.70 1.82
CA ASN A 193 -43.80 -4.44 2.08
C ASN A 193 -44.10 -4.35 3.57
#